data_AF-A0AAT9WBV7-F1
#
_entry.id   AF-A0AAT9WBV7-F1
#
_cell.length_a   1.000
_cell.length_b   1.000
_cell.length_c   1.000
_cell.angle_alpha   90.00
_cell.angle_beta   90.00
_cell.angle_gamma   90.00
#
_symmetry.space_group_name_H-M   'P 1'
#
loop_
_entity.id
_entity.type
_entity.pdbx_description
1 polymer ?
#
loop_
_entity_poly.entity_id
_entity_poly.type
_entity_poly.pdbx_seq_one_letter_code
_entity_poly.pdbx_strand_id
1 'polypeptide(L)'
;MSAELQLKKVPATVKALIEREASTHRRSINQEAIVLLEEALMARAKVQHPDRAEIDRILSRYDKLPTLDPRPMDESIEYDELGLPK
;
A
#
# COMPACT_ATOMS: atom_id res chain seq x y z
N MET A 1 -26.00 -5.68 9.24
CA MET A 1 -25.12 -6.48 10.11
C MET A 1 -24.39 -5.53 11.03
N SER A 2 -24.62 -5.59 12.35
CA SER A 2 -23.87 -4.77 13.32
C SER A 2 -22.55 -5.47 13.59
N ALA A 3 -21.45 -5.01 12.99
CA ALA A 3 -20.12 -5.48 13.35
C ALA A 3 -19.82 -4.98 14.77
N GLU A 4 -19.74 -5.89 15.73
CA GLU A 4 -19.37 -5.55 17.11
C GLU A 4 -17.86 -5.31 17.17
N LEU A 5 -17.45 -4.04 17.27
CA LEU A 5 -16.05 -3.65 17.40
C LEU A 5 -15.66 -3.62 18.89
N GLN A 6 -14.78 -4.54 19.30
CA GLN A 6 -14.18 -4.54 20.64
C GLN A 6 -12.66 -4.37 20.53
N LEU A 7 -12.17 -3.19 20.93
CA LEU A 7 -10.74 -2.91 21.01
C LEU A 7 -10.27 -3.09 22.45
N LYS A 8 -9.39 -4.08 22.69
CA LYS A 8 -8.81 -4.34 24.01
C LYS A 8 -7.43 -3.70 24.14
N LYS A 9 -7.10 -3.21 25.34
CA LYS A 9 -5.80 -2.59 25.68
C LYS A 9 -5.43 -1.39 24.78
N VAL A 10 -6.42 -0.58 24.40
CA VAL A 10 -6.17 0.65 23.63
C VAL A 10 -5.43 1.65 24.52
N PRO A 11 -4.32 2.25 24.04
CA PRO A 11 -3.64 3.32 24.77
C PRO A 11 -4.59 4.46 25.10
N ALA A 12 -4.47 5.04 26.30
CA ALA A 12 -5.36 6.11 26.77
C ALA A 12 -5.39 7.32 25.81
N THR A 13 -4.24 7.63 25.19
CA THR A 13 -4.11 8.69 24.18
C THR A 13 -4.96 8.44 22.94
N VAL A 14 -4.98 7.21 22.44
CA VAL A 14 -5.78 6.81 21.27
C VAL A 14 -7.27 6.84 21.60
N LYS A 15 -7.64 6.36 22.79
CA LYS A 15 -9.03 6.42 23.26
C LYS A 15 -9.54 7.86 23.34
N ALA A 16 -8.76 8.76 23.94
CA ALA A 16 -9.12 10.17 24.06
C ALA A 16 -9.27 10.86 22.69
N LEU A 17 -8.44 10.48 21.71
CA LEU A 17 -8.56 10.99 20.34
C LEU A 17 -9.89 10.56 19.70
N ILE A 18 -10.23 9.27 19.77
CA ILE A 18 -11.48 8.74 19.21
C ILE A 18 -12.70 9.40 19.88
N GLU A 19 -12.67 9.58 21.21
CA GLU A 19 -13.74 10.26 21.94
C GLU A 19 -13.92 11.72 21.48
N ARG A 20 -12.80 12.44 21.27
CA ARG A 20 -12.83 13.80 20.77
C ARG A 20 -13.48 13.86 19.38
N GLU A 21 -13.03 13.03 18.46
CA GLU A 21 -13.53 13.05 17.08
C GLU A 21 -14.97 12.55 16.97
N ALA A 22 -15.35 11.57 17.77
CA ALA A 22 -16.74 11.11 17.87
C ALA A 22 -17.67 12.24 18.32
N SER A 23 -17.23 13.04 19.30
CA SER A 23 -17.98 14.22 19.75
C SER A 23 -18.12 15.29 18.66
N THR A 24 -17.05 15.52 17.89
CA THR A 24 -17.04 16.50 16.79
C THR A 24 -17.97 16.08 15.66
N HIS A 25 -17.92 14.80 15.27
CA HIS A 25 -18.70 14.25 14.17
C HIS A 25 -20.10 13.77 14.57
N ARG A 26 -20.47 13.90 15.86
CA ARG A 26 -21.76 13.46 16.43
C ARG A 26 -22.07 11.99 16.15
N ARG A 27 -21.04 11.15 16.27
CA ARG A 27 -21.12 9.70 16.04
C ARG A 27 -20.89 8.95 17.34
N SER A 28 -21.30 7.68 17.37
CA SER A 28 -20.89 6.80 18.47
C SER A 28 -19.39 6.55 18.41
N ILE A 29 -18.75 6.32 19.57
CA ILE A 29 -17.32 6.01 19.66
C ILE A 29 -16.95 4.82 18.75
N ASN A 30 -17.80 3.78 18.72
CA ASN A 30 -17.55 2.61 17.87
C ASN A 30 -17.61 2.96 16.38
N GLN A 31 -18.61 3.75 15.97
CA GLN A 31 -18.75 4.18 14.58
C GLN A 31 -17.56 5.05 14.16
N GLU A 32 -17.11 5.96 15.02
CA GLU A 32 -15.96 6.79 14.73
C GLU A 32 -14.66 5.97 14.66
N ALA A 33 -14.48 5.03 15.59
CA ALA A 33 -13.34 4.12 15.55
C ALA A 33 -13.27 3.32 14.25
N ILE A 34 -14.42 2.84 13.74
CA ILE A 34 -14.49 2.16 12.44
C ILE A 34 -14.05 3.10 11.31
N VAL A 35 -14.61 4.30 11.25
CA VAL A 35 -14.28 5.28 10.20
C VAL A 35 -12.79 5.63 10.21
N LEU A 36 -12.21 5.89 11.38
CA LEU A 36 -10.78 6.20 11.49
C LEU A 36 -9.88 5.03 11.07
N LEU A 37 -10.30 3.80 11.36
CA LEU A 37 -9.60 2.60 10.88
C LEU A 37 -9.70 2.45 9.37
N GLU A 38 -10.87 2.70 8.78
CA GLU A 38 -11.08 2.69 7.33
C GLU A 38 -10.23 3.74 6.63
N GLU A 39 -10.21 4.97 7.13
CA GLU A 39 -9.38 6.06 6.59
C GLU A 39 -7.88 5.72 6.67
N ALA A 40 -7.42 5.17 7.80
CA ALA A 40 -6.04 4.73 7.95
C ALA A 40 -5.67 3.60 6.97
N LEU A 41 -6.59 2.66 6.72
CA LEU A 41 -6.41 1.60 5.73
C LEU A 41 -6.32 2.18 4.31
N MET A 42 -7.21 3.10 3.94
CA MET A 42 -7.15 3.77 2.64
C MET A 42 -5.87 4.59 2.47
N ALA A 43 -5.40 5.27 3.52
CA ALA A 43 -4.14 6.01 3.49
C ALA A 43 -2.95 5.07 3.26
N ARG A 44 -2.92 3.91 3.91
CA ARG A 44 -1.88 2.89 3.68
C ARG A 44 -1.93 2.33 2.25
N ALA A 45 -3.11 2.04 1.73
CA ALA A 45 -3.28 1.57 0.35
C ALA A 45 -2.75 2.59 -0.66
N LYS A 46 -3.03 3.88 -0.46
CA LYS A 46 -2.50 4.96 -1.31
C LYS A 46 -0.97 5.04 -1.30
N VAL A 47 -0.34 4.80 -0.14
CA VAL A 47 1.14 4.82 -0.01
C VAL A 47 1.79 3.58 -0.65
N GLN A 48 1.11 2.44 -0.69
CA GLN A 48 1.65 1.20 -1.28
C GLN A 48 1.66 1.22 -2.82
N HIS A 49 0.88 2.09 -3.46
CA HIS A 49 0.98 2.27 -4.89
C HIS A 49 2.07 3.29 -5.21
N PRO A 50 3.12 2.91 -5.95
CA PRO A 50 4.08 3.88 -6.45
C PRO A 50 3.32 4.93 -7.27
N ASP A 51 3.66 6.20 -7.03
CA ASP A 51 3.05 7.31 -7.78
C ASP A 51 3.29 7.06 -9.27
N ARG A 52 2.25 7.24 -10.10
CA ARG A 52 2.39 7.07 -11.54
C ARG A 52 3.50 7.97 -12.10
N ALA A 53 3.68 9.16 -11.52
CA ALA A 53 4.78 10.05 -11.88
C ALA A 53 6.16 9.47 -11.49
N GLU A 54 6.25 8.69 -10.42
CA GLU A 54 7.47 7.98 -10.04
C GLU A 54 7.79 6.85 -11.02
N ILE A 55 6.79 6.05 -11.40
CA ILE A 55 6.92 5.00 -12.42
C ILE A 55 7.40 5.61 -13.74
N ASP A 56 6.75 6.67 -14.22
CA ASP A 56 7.11 7.32 -15.49
C ASP A 56 8.53 7.90 -15.45
N ARG A 57 8.97 8.46 -14.32
CA ARG A 57 10.36 8.93 -14.12
C ARG A 57 11.37 7.79 -14.15
N ILE A 58 11.03 6.64 -13.56
CA ILE A 58 11.87 5.45 -13.58
C ILE A 58 11.99 4.94 -15.02
N LEU A 59 10.87 4.74 -15.71
CA LEU A 59 10.84 4.27 -17.09
C LEU A 59 11.61 5.20 -18.03
N SER A 60 11.41 6.52 -17.93
CA SER A 60 12.14 7.49 -18.74
C SER A 60 13.66 7.48 -18.49
N ARG A 61 14.09 7.11 -17.28
CA ARG A 61 15.51 6.96 -16.96
C ARG A 61 16.10 5.73 -17.63
N TYR A 62 15.40 4.61 -17.58
CA TYR A 62 15.84 3.36 -18.21
C TYR A 62 15.85 3.44 -19.74
N ASP A 63 14.87 4.12 -20.33
CA ASP A 63 14.78 4.34 -21.79
C ASP A 63 16.00 5.11 -22.35
N LYS A 64 16.66 5.94 -21.53
CA LYS A 64 17.85 6.70 -21.92
C LYS A 64 19.16 5.93 -21.75
N LEU A 65 19.14 4.76 -21.11
CA LEU A 65 20.35 3.97 -20.91
C LEU A 65 20.77 3.32 -22.23
N PRO A 66 22.09 3.26 -22.51
CA PRO A 66 22.57 2.54 -23.68
C PRO A 66 22.30 1.05 -23.53
N THR A 67 21.81 0.41 -24.60
CA THR A 67 21.67 -1.04 -24.66
C THR A 67 23.05 -1.69 -24.63
N LEU A 68 23.37 -2.38 -23.54
CA LEU A 68 24.65 -3.11 -23.38
C LEU A 68 24.62 -4.48 -24.07
N ASP A 69 23.46 -5.13 -24.07
CA ASP A 69 23.26 -6.44 -24.67
C ASP A 69 22.13 -6.36 -25.70
N PRO A 70 22.44 -6.50 -27.01
CA PRO A 70 21.43 -6.45 -28.06
C PRO A 70 20.74 -7.81 -28.27
N ARG A 71 21.14 -8.87 -27.56
CA ARG A 71 20.53 -10.20 -27.71
C ARG A 71 19.05 -10.14 -27.36
N PRO A 72 18.21 -10.90 -28.06
CA PRO A 72 16.80 -10.99 -27.73
C PRO A 72 16.61 -11.67 -26.36
N MET A 73 15.46 -11.38 -25.72
CA MET A 73 15.19 -11.77 -24.32
C MET A 73 15.21 -13.30 -24.11
N ASP A 74 14.81 -14.05 -25.12
CA ASP A 74 14.82 -15.53 -25.16
C ASP A 74 16.23 -16.14 -25.17
N GLU A 75 17.21 -15.41 -25.70
CA GLU A 75 18.64 -15.74 -25.65
C GLU A 75 19.32 -15.20 -24.38
N SER A 76 18.67 -14.29 -23.65
CA SER A 76 19.18 -13.75 -22.38
C SER A 76 19.05 -14.73 -21.23
N ILE A 77 18.09 -15.67 -21.32
CA ILE A 77 17.90 -16.73 -20.33
C ILE A 77 18.79 -17.91 -20.75
N GLU A 78 19.89 -18.11 -20.01
CA GLU A 78 20.86 -19.20 -20.19
C GLU A 78 20.31 -20.57 -19.76
N TYR A 79 19.07 -20.64 -19.29
CA TYR A 79 18.41 -21.85 -18.84
C TYR A 79 17.26 -22.23 -19.77
N ASP A 80 17.07 -23.53 -19.99
CA ASP A 80 15.91 -24.08 -20.70
C ASP A 80 14.66 -24.13 -19.80
N GLU A 81 13.53 -24.59 -20.36
CA GLU A 81 12.25 -24.69 -19.64
C GLU A 81 12.30 -25.66 -18.44
N LEU A 82 13.33 -26.51 -18.36
CA LEU A 82 13.58 -27.46 -17.28
C LEU A 82 14.59 -26.93 -16.24
N GLY A 83 15.10 -25.70 -16.43
CA GLY A 83 16.08 -25.08 -15.55
C GLY A 83 17.50 -25.63 -15.72
N LEU A 84 17.80 -26.31 -16.82
CA LEU A 84 19.14 -26.76 -17.15
C LEU A 84 19.88 -25.69 -17.97
N PRO A 85 21.22 -25.56 -17.81
CA PRO A 85 22.01 -24.67 -18.66
C PRO A 85 21.85 -25.09 -20.12
N LYS A 86 21.58 -24.12 -21.01
CA LYS A 86 21.59 -24.31 -22.45
C LYS A 86 22.99 -24.62 -22.98
#